data_AF-A0A259Q1S6-F1
#
_entry.id   AF-A0A259Q1S6-F1
#
_cell.length_a   1.000
_cell.length_b   1.000
_cell.length_c   1.000
_cell.angle_alpha   90.00
_cell.angle_beta   90.00
_cell.angle_gamma   90.00
#
_symmetry.space_group_name_H-M   'P 1'
#
loop_
_entity.id
_entity.type
_entity.pdbx_description
1 polymer ?
#
loop_
_entity_poly.entity_id
_entity_poly.type
_entity_poly.pdbx_seq_one_letter_code
_entity_poly.pdbx_strand_id
1 'polypeptide(L)' 'MAELKNVERELQRFRRRLIVAALVVVLSFALLIGRWLWLQVLRHRQYSLQAQDNRIAIVPLVPTRGLILDRNGILLAN' A
#
# COMPACT_ATOMS: atom_id res chain seq x y z
N MET A 1 18.75 53.97 23.91
CA MET A 1 17.40 53.76 24.45
C MET A 1 17.19 52.27 24.51
N ALA A 2 17.10 51.67 25.70
CA ALA A 2 17.03 50.21 25.84
C ALA A 2 15.71 49.71 25.25
N GLU A 3 15.77 48.91 24.18
CA GLU A 3 14.64 48.11 23.72
C GLU A 3 14.20 47.20 24.86
N LEU A 4 13.04 47.46 25.45
CA LEU A 4 12.41 46.54 26.39
C LEU A 4 11.88 45.34 25.59
N LYS A 5 12.77 44.37 25.38
CA LYS A 5 12.46 43.09 24.74
C LYS A 5 11.43 42.35 25.58
N ASN A 6 10.20 42.23 25.07
CA ASN A 6 9.10 41.55 25.74
C ASN A 6 9.22 40.02 25.59
N VAL A 7 10.16 39.43 26.35
CA VAL A 7 10.48 37.99 26.33
C VAL A 7 9.25 37.12 26.60
N GLU A 8 8.36 37.52 27.52
CA GLU A 8 7.09 36.83 27.79
C GLU A 8 6.24 36.62 26.52
N ARG A 9 6.10 37.68 25.70
CA ARG A 9 5.25 37.66 24.51
C ARG A 9 5.86 36.83 23.38
N GLU A 10 7.18 36.75 23.30
CA GLU A 10 7.87 35.88 22.36
C GLU A 10 7.71 34.41 22.76
N LEU A 11 7.89 34.11 24.05
CA LEU A 11 7.78 32.75 24.59
C LEU A 11 6.34 32.21 24.45
N GLN A 12 5.32 33.02 24.72
CA GLN A 12 3.92 32.64 24.52
C GLN A 12 3.60 32.33 23.05
N ARG A 13 4.09 33.14 22.11
CA ARG A 13 3.91 32.90 20.66
C ARG A 13 4.61 31.61 20.23
N PHE A 14 5.82 31.37 20.72
CA PHE A 14 6.56 30.14 20.46
C PHE A 14 5.83 28.91 21.00
N ARG A 15 5.38 28.94 22.26
CA ARG A 15 4.64 27.84 22.89
C ARG A 15 3.33 27.54 22.16
N ARG A 16 2.59 28.56 21.73
CA ARG A 16 1.36 28.37 20.94
C ARG A 16 1.64 27.64 19.62
N ARG A 17 2.70 28.03 18.90
CA ARG A 17 3.09 27.36 17.64
C ARG A 17 3.47 25.90 17.88
N LEU A 18 4.22 25.62 18.95
CA LEU A 18 4.57 24.26 19.37
C LEU A 18 3.34 23.40 19.65
N ILE A 19 2.37 23.93 20.41
CA ILE A 19 1.14 23.21 20.74
C ILE A 19 0.33 22.92 19.47
N VAL A 20 0.20 23.91 18.58
CA VAL A 20 -0.49 23.73 17.29
C VAL A 20 0.19 22.66 16.45
N ALA A 21 1.53 22.72 16.32
CA ALA A 21 2.29 21.72 15.58
C ALA A 21 2.14 20.32 16.17
N ALA A 22 2.24 20.18 17.50
CA ALA A 22 2.04 18.91 18.19
C ALA A 22 0.64 18.34 17.95
N LEU A 23 -0.39 19.19 18.00
CA LEU A 23 -1.78 18.79 17.75
C LEU A 23 -1.98 18.32 16.30
N VAL A 24 -1.39 19.02 15.32
CA VAL A 24 -1.41 18.58 13.91
C VAL A 24 -0.74 17.21 13.75
N VAL A 25 0.40 16.98 14.40
CA VAL A 25 1.09 15.69 14.36
C VAL A 25 0.22 14.58 14.95
N VAL A 26 -0.36 14.80 16.13
CA VAL A 26 -1.24 13.82 16.79
C VAL A 26 -2.45 13.49 15.92
N LEU A 27 -3.10 14.51 15.34
CA LEU A 27 -4.24 14.30 14.44
C LEU A 27 -3.85 13.53 13.18
N SER A 28 -2.67 13.81 12.62
CA SER A 28 -2.15 13.10 11.45
C SER A 28 -1.93 11.61 11.76
N PHE A 29 -1.33 11.29 12.90
CA PHE A 29 -1.17 9.90 13.34
C PHE A 29 -2.51 9.22 13.65
N ALA A 30 -3.46 9.93 14.28
CA ALA A 30 -4.79 9.40 14.53
C ALA A 30 -5.51 9.03 13.21
N LEU A 31 -5.39 9.88 12.18
CA LEU A 31 -5.90 9.59 10.84
C LEU A 31 -5.25 8.34 10.23
N LEU A 32 -3.91 8.22 10.33
CA LEU A 32 -3.19 7.05 9.83
C LEU A 32 -3.60 5.76 10.55
N ILE A 33 -3.75 5.81 11.88
CA ILE A 33 -4.22 4.67 12.68
C ILE A 33 -5.66 4.31 12.29
N GLY A 34 -6.54 5.30 12.13
CA GLY A 34 -7.91 5.07 11.65
C GLY A 34 -7.93 4.42 10.26
N ARG A 35 -7.06 4.87 9.36
CA ARG A 35 -6.91 4.28 8.02
C ARG A 35 -6.36 2.85 8.10
N TRP A 36 -5.40 2.59 8.97
CA TRP A 36 -4.87 1.25 9.20
C TRP A 36 -5.96 0.31 9.72
N LEU A 37 -6.73 0.71 10.74
CA LEU A 37 -7.87 -0.06 11.25
C LEU A 37 -8.93 -0.33 10.18
N TRP A 38 -9.24 0.66 9.33
CA TRP A 38 -10.16 0.48 8.21
C TRP A 38 -9.71 -0.64 7.26
N LEU A 39 -8.43 -0.65 6.90
CA LEU A 39 -7.89 -1.68 6.01
C LEU A 39 -7.82 -3.05 6.70
N GLN A 40 -7.42 -3.08 7.97
CA GLN A 40 -7.14 -4.30 8.71
C GLN A 40 -8.34 -4.96 9.39
N VAL A 41 -9.43 -4.24 9.65
CA VAL A 41 -10.63 -4.79 10.31
C VAL A 41 -11.78 -4.85 9.32
N LEU A 42 -12.16 -3.70 8.75
CA LEU A 42 -13.32 -3.60 7.87
C LEU A 42 -13.07 -4.25 6.51
N ARG A 43 -11.89 -4.04 5.92
CA ARG A 43 -11.52 -4.63 4.62
C ARG A 43 -10.71 -5.92 4.70
N HIS A 44 -10.46 -6.44 5.92
CA HIS A 44 -9.63 -7.63 6.11
C HIS A 44 -10.10 -8.80 5.25
N ARG A 45 -11.38 -9.18 5.37
CA ARG A 45 -11.94 -10.32 4.64
C ARG A 45 -11.79 -10.16 3.13
N GLN A 46 -12.09 -8.97 2.61
CA GLN A 46 -12.01 -8.71 1.17
C GLN A 46 -10.59 -8.92 0.65
N TYR A 47 -9.58 -8.33 1.32
CA TYR A 47 -8.19 -8.48 0.90
C TYR A 47 -7.63 -9.88 1.15
N SER A 48 -8.06 -10.55 2.21
CA SER A 48 -7.67 -11.95 2.47
C SER A 48 -8.22 -12.91 1.41
N LEU A 49 -9.42 -12.68 0.89
CA LEU A 49 -9.99 -13.45 -0.22
C LEU A 49 -9.24 -13.17 -1.53
N GLN A 50 -9.02 -11.90 -1.87
CA GLN A 50 -8.25 -11.53 -3.08
C GLN A 50 -6.82 -12.09 -3.05
N ALA A 51 -6.17 -12.12 -1.88
CA ALA A 51 -4.85 -12.71 -1.73
C ALA A 51 -4.87 -14.23 -1.96
N GLN A 52 -5.95 -14.93 -1.62
CA GLN A 52 -6.11 -16.36 -1.91
C GLN A 52 -6.29 -16.61 -3.41
N ASP A 53 -7.11 -15.81 -4.09
CA ASP A 53 -7.29 -15.92 -5.55
C ASP A 53 -5.97 -15.66 -6.29
N ASN A 54 -5.18 -14.68 -5.83
CA ASN A 54 -3.85 -14.39 -6.37
C ASN A 54 -2.83 -15.53 -6.16
N ARG A 55 -3.12 -16.53 -5.31
CA ARG A 55 -2.22 -17.67 -5.07
C ARG A 55 -2.26 -18.70 -6.19
N ILE A 56 -3.34 -18.75 -6.96
CA ILE A 56 -3.54 -19.76 -7.99
C ILE A 56 -3.31 -19.12 -9.36
N ALA A 57 -2.11 -19.31 -9.91
CA ALA A 57 -1.83 -18.98 -11.30
C ALA A 57 -2.30 -20.13 -12.20
N ILE A 58 -3.35 -19.90 -12.98
CA ILE A 58 -3.77 -20.85 -14.03
C ILE A 58 -2.76 -20.74 -15.17
N VAL A 59 -1.80 -21.66 -15.21
CA VAL A 59 -0.88 -21.81 -16.34
C VAL A 59 -1.54 -22.72 -17.35
N PRO A 60 -1.92 -22.23 -18.55
CA PRO A 60 -2.47 -23.11 -19.59
C PRO A 60 -1.36 -24.08 -20.06
N LEU A 61 -1.69 -25.36 -20.13
CA LEU A 61 -0.86 -26.34 -20.82
C LEU A 61 -1.01 -26.09 -22.33
N VAL A 62 0.07 -25.66 -22.98
CA VAL A 62 0.08 -25.55 -24.44
C VAL A 62 -0.11 -26.95 -25.03
N PRO A 63 -1.10 -27.15 -25.92
CA PRO A 63 -1.26 -28.43 -26.59
C PRO A 63 -0.03 -28.69 -27.47
N THR A 64 0.48 -29.92 -27.46
CA THR A 64 1.52 -30.35 -28.40
C THR A 64 0.97 -30.26 -29.81
N ARG A 65 1.77 -29.75 -30.76
CA ARG A 65 1.42 -29.80 -32.18
C ARG A 65 1.28 -31.25 -32.63
N GLY A 66 0.36 -31.50 -33.56
CA GLY A 66 0.18 -32.83 -34.13
C GLY A 66 1.41 -33.24 -34.95
N LEU A 67 1.76 -34.52 -34.88
CA LEU A 67 2.87 -35.09 -35.65
C LEU A 67 2.49 -35.11 -37.13
N ILE A 68 3.32 -34.51 -37.98
CA ILE A 68 3.17 -34.61 -39.44
C ILE A 68 3.96 -35.84 -39.89
N LEU A 69 3.24 -36.83 -40.42
CA LEU A 69 3.79 -38.12 -40.86
C LEU A 69 3.70 -38.23 -42.38
N ASP A 70 4.73 -38.80 -42.99
CA ASP A 70 4.64 -39.28 -44.38
C ASP A 70 3.74 -40.52 -44.48
N ARG A 71 3.31 -40.89 -45.68
CA ARG A 71 2.53 -42.13 -46.00
C ARG A 71 3.18 -43.43 -45.51
N ASN A 72 4.48 -43.40 -45.21
CA ASN A 72 5.23 -44.54 -44.66
C ASN A 72 5.40 -44.48 -43.12
N GLY A 73 4.74 -43.53 -42.44
CA GLY A 73 4.83 -43.33 -40.98
C GLY A 73 6.10 -42.62 -40.50
N ILE A 74 6.87 -42.00 -41.41
CA ILE A 74 8.10 -41.27 -41.08
C ILE A 74 7.75 -39.86 -40.59
N LEU A 75 8.37 -39.42 -39.49
CA LEU A 75 8.17 -38.10 -38.91
C LEU A 75 8.79 -37.00 -39.81
N LEU A 76 7.96 -36.07 -40.29
CA LEU A 76 8.37 -34.92 -41.09
C LEU A 76 8.52 -33.65 -40.26
N ALA A 77 7.64 -33.45 -39.27
CA ALA A 77 7.70 -32.31 -38.35
C ALA A 77 6.91 -32.57 -37.06
N ASN A 78 7.32 -31.87 -35.99
CA ASN A 78 6.66 -31.73 -34.68
C ASN A 78 6.45 -30.22 -34.42
#